data_AF-A0A349DN37-F1
#
_entry.id   AF-A0A349DN37-F1
#
_cell.length_a   1.000
_cell.length_b   1.000
_cell.length_c   1.000
_cell.angle_alpha   90.00
_cell.angle_beta   90.00
_cell.angle_gamma   90.00
#
_symmetry.space_group_name_H-M   'P 1'
#
loop_
_entity.id
_entity.type
_entity.pdbx_description
1 polymer ?
#
loop_
_entity_poly.entity_id
_entity_poly.type
_entity_poly.pdbx_seq_one_letter_code
_entity_poly.pdbx_strand_id
1 'polypeptide(L)'
;MKKRLLLLTILCLLVSSLTYAQNAKTYTTADYERAVSRLWGNSSKLMDNYIRPQWSADGKVWYRSLANNTKKYKMYDPASRKKTTFNTRKELFDKITRPKYKRATVSPDGKYTVFIRDWNLWMKENATGKEQALTTDGAKDFGYATDNAGWVHSNRAIVCWSPDSKKIATYQQDQRHIKDMYLVKTKVGAPELKSWKYPLPSDKKIIKIHRVIIDISKTPKVIRFKMKPDDRRSTLWDDIASRGKLIDVAWSNDSKRLAFVSTTRDHKQANLRIADAATGKVKDVMEEKVATQFESGQDDICWRYLSKSNEVIWYSERSDWGHLYLYDATTGALKNKITTGAYVVRYILRVDEKKRQIYFVAGGKEANNNPYYRYAYRVGFNGKGLKLLTPGKGDHTVRFSPDGKYFIDNYSQPNVPPVYEVRSASGKLMITLEKTDISALTATGWKAPAPFKVKSADNKWDLYGLMFTPNKMETGKKYPVIV
;
A
#
# COMPACT_ATOMS: atom_id res chain seq x y z
N MET A 1 21.49 -32.14 63.86
CA MET A 1 21.25 -32.59 62.46
C MET A 1 20.55 -31.54 61.56
N LYS A 2 19.56 -30.76 62.03
CA LYS A 2 18.81 -29.81 61.17
C LYS A 2 19.61 -28.63 60.58
N LYS A 3 20.65 -28.11 61.26
CA LYS A 3 21.49 -27.00 60.73
C LYS A 3 22.48 -27.41 59.62
N ARG A 4 22.91 -28.68 59.57
CA ARG A 4 23.81 -29.17 58.51
C ARG A 4 23.08 -29.48 57.21
N LEU A 5 21.79 -29.86 57.28
CA LEU A 5 20.98 -30.12 56.10
C LEU A 5 20.65 -28.84 55.33
N LEU A 6 20.35 -27.74 56.05
CA LEU A 6 20.04 -26.42 55.46
C LEU A 6 21.24 -25.79 54.75
N LEU A 7 22.46 -25.97 55.31
CA LEU A 7 23.69 -25.49 54.66
C LEU A 7 24.00 -26.26 53.36
N LEU A 8 23.72 -27.56 53.32
CA LEU A 8 23.91 -28.38 52.10
C LEU A 8 22.90 -27.99 51.00
N THR A 9 21.65 -27.66 51.37
CA THR A 9 20.63 -27.26 50.39
C THR A 9 20.91 -25.87 49.79
N ILE A 10 21.38 -24.93 50.62
CA ILE A 10 21.79 -23.59 50.15
C ILE A 10 23.05 -23.66 49.28
N LEU A 11 24.00 -24.54 49.59
CA LEU A 11 25.19 -24.76 48.76
C LEU A 11 24.83 -25.39 47.39
N CYS A 12 23.92 -26.37 47.35
CA CYS A 12 23.42 -26.92 46.07
C CYS A 12 22.66 -25.89 45.23
N LEU A 13 21.87 -25.00 45.84
CA LEU A 13 21.16 -23.92 45.14
C LEU A 13 22.12 -22.84 44.61
N LEU A 14 23.20 -22.51 45.34
CA LEU A 14 24.26 -21.60 44.87
C LEU A 14 25.11 -22.21 43.74
N VAL A 15 25.41 -23.50 43.79
CA VAL A 15 26.17 -24.20 42.72
C VAL A 15 25.31 -24.40 41.45
N SER A 16 23.99 -24.62 41.60
CA SER A 16 23.07 -24.71 40.47
C SER A 16 22.79 -23.37 39.77
N SER A 17 22.88 -22.25 40.51
CA SER A 17 22.74 -20.90 39.94
C SER A 17 24.05 -20.37 39.31
N LEU A 18 25.21 -20.78 39.82
CA LEU A 18 26.51 -20.51 39.19
C LEU A 18 26.71 -21.29 37.87
N THR A 19 26.21 -22.51 37.78
CA THR A 19 26.34 -23.34 36.56
C THR A 19 25.42 -22.91 35.41
N TYR A 20 24.29 -22.26 35.70
CA TYR A 20 23.45 -21.64 34.66
C TYR A 20 23.99 -20.28 34.19
N ALA A 21 24.77 -19.58 35.02
CA ALA A 21 25.39 -18.30 34.67
C ALA A 21 26.77 -18.43 33.99
N GLN A 22 27.45 -19.57 34.11
CA GLN A 22 28.83 -19.77 33.60
C GLN A 22 28.96 -20.28 32.16
N ASN A 23 27.87 -20.50 31.43
CA ASN A 23 27.91 -20.88 30.00
C ASN A 23 27.36 -19.80 29.07
N ALA A 24 27.48 -18.52 29.45
CA ALA A 24 27.28 -17.44 28.50
C ALA A 24 28.38 -17.53 27.44
N LYS A 25 28.01 -17.93 26.22
CA LYS A 25 28.94 -17.96 25.08
C LYS A 25 29.57 -16.58 24.92
N THR A 26 30.88 -16.47 25.15
CA THR A 26 31.63 -15.24 24.85
C THR A 26 31.66 -15.06 23.34
N TYR A 27 30.95 -14.04 22.85
CA TYR A 27 30.96 -13.69 21.43
C TYR A 27 32.25 -12.98 21.08
N THR A 28 32.95 -13.50 20.07
CA THR A 28 34.20 -12.94 19.56
C THR A 28 33.94 -11.84 18.53
N THR A 29 34.93 -10.99 18.25
CA THR A 29 34.87 -10.05 17.11
C THR A 29 34.49 -10.76 15.80
N ALA A 30 35.04 -11.95 15.57
CA ALA A 30 34.72 -12.75 14.39
C ALA A 30 33.25 -13.20 14.33
N ASP A 31 32.60 -13.43 15.49
CA ASP A 31 31.16 -13.72 15.54
C ASP A 31 30.33 -12.51 15.11
N TYR A 32 30.71 -11.31 15.55
CA TYR A 32 30.07 -10.06 15.15
C TYR A 32 30.31 -9.74 13.68
N GLU A 33 31.55 -9.87 13.18
CA GLU A 33 31.87 -9.69 11.77
C GLU A 33 31.09 -10.64 10.88
N ARG A 34 30.98 -11.92 11.29
CA ARG A 34 30.13 -12.90 10.62
C ARG A 34 28.67 -12.45 10.61
N ALA A 35 28.11 -11.98 11.73
CA ALA A 35 26.74 -11.47 11.78
C ALA A 35 26.55 -10.24 10.85
N VAL A 36 27.49 -9.29 10.87
CA VAL A 36 27.50 -8.11 10.00
C VAL A 36 27.56 -8.51 8.52
N SER A 37 28.32 -9.54 8.16
CA SER A 37 28.39 -10.05 6.78
C SER A 37 27.03 -10.57 6.26
N ARG A 38 26.15 -11.02 7.16
CA ARG A 38 24.81 -11.54 6.85
C ARG A 38 23.74 -10.47 6.77
N LEU A 39 24.01 -9.24 7.24
CA LEU A 39 23.08 -8.13 7.10
C LEU A 39 22.77 -7.87 5.62
N TRP A 40 21.52 -7.49 5.34
CA TRP A 40 21.04 -7.29 3.97
C TRP A 40 21.96 -6.39 3.12
N GLY A 41 22.50 -5.31 3.69
CA GLY A 41 23.40 -4.39 3.00
C GLY A 41 24.70 -5.03 2.49
N ASN A 42 25.12 -6.15 3.06
CA ASN A 42 26.30 -6.90 2.67
C ASN A 42 25.94 -8.11 1.81
N SER A 43 24.94 -8.90 2.22
CA SER A 43 24.52 -10.09 1.48
C SER A 43 23.92 -9.79 0.11
N SER A 44 23.21 -8.66 -0.04
CA SER A 44 22.63 -8.25 -1.34
C SER A 44 23.68 -7.89 -2.40
N LYS A 45 24.94 -7.64 -2.01
CA LYS A 45 26.04 -7.43 -2.95
C LYS A 45 26.47 -8.72 -3.64
N LEU A 46 26.15 -9.87 -3.06
CA LEU A 46 26.45 -11.21 -3.58
C LEU A 46 25.31 -11.77 -4.45
N MET A 47 24.32 -10.94 -4.78
CA MET A 47 23.19 -11.28 -5.63
C MET A 47 23.33 -10.55 -6.95
N ASP A 48 23.65 -11.28 -8.01
CA ASP A 48 23.67 -10.73 -9.35
C ASP A 48 22.26 -10.70 -9.92
N ASN A 49 22.00 -9.71 -10.78
CA ASN A 49 20.71 -9.54 -11.44
C ASN A 49 19.50 -9.42 -10.49
N TYR A 50 19.71 -9.03 -9.24
CA TYR A 50 18.65 -8.56 -8.36
C TYR A 50 18.24 -7.14 -8.75
N ILE A 51 17.24 -7.03 -9.64
CA ILE A 51 16.90 -5.79 -10.31
C ILE A 51 15.61 -5.15 -9.79
N ARG A 52 15.41 -3.87 -10.14
CA ARG A 52 14.18 -3.11 -9.89
C ARG A 52 13.71 -2.45 -11.18
N PRO A 53 13.06 -3.20 -12.09
CA PRO A 53 12.59 -2.66 -13.36
C PRO A 53 11.48 -1.64 -13.17
N GLN A 54 11.51 -0.61 -14.02
CA GLN A 54 10.60 0.53 -13.99
C GLN A 54 10.15 0.86 -15.41
N TRP A 55 8.89 1.29 -15.53
CA TRP A 55 8.40 1.88 -16.77
C TRP A 55 8.89 3.31 -16.91
N SER A 56 9.30 3.67 -18.12
CA SER A 56 9.42 5.04 -18.58
C SER A 56 8.04 5.56 -19.04
N ALA A 57 7.89 6.88 -19.16
CA ALA A 57 6.63 7.50 -19.59
C ALA A 57 6.26 7.12 -21.03
N ASP A 58 7.26 6.85 -21.87
CA ASP A 58 7.13 6.40 -23.27
C ASP A 58 7.04 4.88 -23.40
N GLY A 59 6.76 4.16 -22.31
CA GLY A 59 6.41 2.73 -22.35
C GLY A 59 7.59 1.77 -22.54
N LYS A 60 8.83 2.20 -22.30
CA LYS A 60 10.01 1.34 -22.25
C LYS A 60 10.25 0.89 -20.81
N VAL A 61 10.88 -0.27 -20.64
CA VAL A 61 11.34 -0.76 -19.33
C VAL A 61 12.81 -0.45 -19.18
N TRP A 62 13.21 0.07 -18.02
CA TRP A 62 14.63 0.25 -17.70
C TRP A 62 14.96 -0.27 -16.31
N TYR A 63 16.21 -0.67 -16.12
CA TYR A 63 16.73 -1.13 -14.83
C TYR A 63 18.25 -1.02 -14.78
N ARG A 64 18.76 -1.07 -13.56
CA ARG A 64 20.16 -1.33 -13.26
C ARG A 64 20.30 -2.81 -12.88
N SER A 65 21.27 -3.50 -13.46
CA SER A 65 21.71 -4.83 -13.04
C SER A 65 23.12 -4.78 -12.48
N LEU A 66 23.42 -5.74 -11.61
CA LEU A 66 24.78 -6.08 -11.19
C LEU A 66 25.13 -7.42 -11.80
N ALA A 67 26.32 -7.52 -12.38
CA ALA A 67 26.93 -8.78 -12.80
C ALA A 67 28.40 -8.73 -12.40
N ASN A 68 28.88 -9.64 -11.56
CA ASN A 68 30.25 -9.67 -11.03
C ASN A 68 30.68 -8.30 -10.45
N ASN A 69 29.86 -7.70 -9.58
CA ASN A 69 30.05 -6.35 -9.01
C ASN A 69 30.11 -5.19 -10.03
N THR A 70 29.91 -5.45 -11.31
CA THR A 70 29.89 -4.43 -12.36
C THR A 70 28.45 -3.97 -12.59
N LYS A 71 28.22 -2.67 -12.45
CA LYS A 71 26.92 -2.05 -12.76
C LYS A 71 26.74 -1.96 -14.26
N LYS A 72 25.61 -2.46 -14.75
CA LYS A 72 25.13 -2.22 -16.11
C LYS A 72 23.73 -1.62 -16.07
N TYR A 73 23.41 -0.81 -17.07
CA TYR A 73 22.10 -0.20 -17.23
C TYR A 73 21.46 -0.81 -18.47
N LYS A 74 20.23 -1.28 -18.37
CA LYS A 74 19.55 -1.97 -19.48
C LYS A 74 18.19 -1.36 -19.71
N MET A 75 17.80 -1.31 -20.97
CA MET A 75 16.49 -0.87 -21.43
C MET A 75 15.89 -1.93 -22.33
N TYR A 76 14.60 -2.17 -22.21
CA TYR A 76 13.82 -3.01 -23.12
C TYR A 76 12.66 -2.19 -23.66
N ASP A 77 12.52 -2.17 -24.97
CA ASP A 77 11.37 -1.59 -25.66
C ASP A 77 10.42 -2.71 -26.10
N PRO A 78 9.23 -2.86 -25.49
CA PRO A 78 8.28 -3.90 -25.87
C PRO A 78 7.75 -3.77 -27.30
N ALA A 79 7.74 -2.58 -27.90
CA ALA A 79 7.22 -2.36 -29.25
C ALA A 79 8.17 -2.92 -30.30
N SER A 80 9.46 -2.58 -30.21
CA SER A 80 10.50 -3.11 -31.10
C SER A 80 11.08 -4.45 -30.65
N ARG A 81 10.73 -4.91 -29.44
CA ARG A 81 11.30 -6.08 -28.75
C ARG A 81 12.83 -6.02 -28.57
N LYS A 82 13.42 -4.83 -28.64
CA LYS A 82 14.86 -4.63 -28.53
C LYS A 82 15.28 -4.43 -27.08
N LYS A 83 16.28 -5.20 -26.63
CA LYS A 83 17.00 -4.99 -25.36
C LYS A 83 18.34 -4.33 -25.65
N THR A 84 18.64 -3.22 -24.97
CA THR A 84 19.87 -2.44 -25.14
C THR A 84 20.57 -2.31 -23.79
N THR A 85 21.90 -2.40 -23.79
CA THR A 85 22.74 -2.23 -22.60
C THR A 85 23.57 -0.95 -22.74
N PHE A 86 23.72 -0.24 -21.62
CA PHE A 86 24.47 1.01 -21.48
C PHE A 86 25.47 0.88 -20.35
N ASN A 87 26.59 1.60 -20.45
CA ASN A 87 27.63 1.58 -19.45
C ASN A 87 27.35 2.59 -18.33
N THR A 88 26.69 3.71 -18.66
CA THR A 88 26.37 4.76 -17.70
C THR A 88 24.87 4.98 -17.55
N ARG A 89 24.49 5.53 -16.39
CA ARG A 89 23.11 5.93 -16.11
C ARG A 89 22.64 7.06 -17.04
N LYS A 90 23.55 7.95 -17.39
CA LYS A 90 23.30 9.12 -18.24
C LYS A 90 22.89 8.65 -19.65
N GLU A 91 23.70 7.80 -20.27
CA GLU A 91 23.40 7.20 -21.59
C GLU A 91 22.00 6.59 -21.66
N LEU A 92 21.60 5.82 -20.62
CA LEU A 92 20.27 5.24 -20.58
C LEU A 92 19.17 6.31 -20.49
N PHE A 93 19.35 7.32 -19.63
CA PHE A 93 18.33 8.35 -19.41
C PHE A 93 18.22 9.34 -20.57
N ASP A 94 19.24 9.47 -21.41
CA ASP A 94 19.16 10.19 -22.67
C ASP A 94 18.29 9.46 -23.73
N LYS A 95 17.92 8.19 -23.48
CA LYS A 95 17.11 7.36 -24.39
C LYS A 95 15.67 7.10 -23.91
N ILE A 96 15.27 7.61 -22.74
CA ILE A 96 13.92 7.39 -22.20
C ILE A 96 13.26 8.67 -21.68
N THR A 97 11.93 8.71 -21.70
CA THR A 97 11.17 9.79 -21.07
C THR A 97 10.88 9.44 -19.62
N ARG A 98 11.38 10.23 -18.67
CA ARG A 98 11.13 9.96 -17.24
C ARG A 98 9.67 10.27 -16.88
N PRO A 99 9.00 9.42 -16.09
CA PRO A 99 7.67 9.74 -15.55
C PRO A 99 7.70 11.03 -14.74
N LYS A 100 6.83 11.99 -15.08
CA LYS A 100 6.60 13.18 -14.26
C LYS A 100 5.57 12.84 -13.18
N TYR A 101 6.03 12.65 -11.95
CA TYR A 101 5.12 12.47 -10.81
C TYR A 101 4.53 13.83 -10.42
N LYS A 102 3.27 14.08 -10.78
CA LYS A 102 2.55 15.27 -10.30
C LYS A 102 2.17 15.09 -8.83
N ARG A 103 2.51 16.08 -8.01
CA ARG A 103 2.06 16.12 -6.61
C ARG A 103 0.55 16.32 -6.58
N ALA A 104 -0.13 15.72 -5.60
CA ALA A 104 -1.58 15.83 -5.44
C ALA A 104 -2.08 17.28 -5.31
N THR A 105 -1.21 18.15 -4.77
CA THR A 105 -1.48 19.58 -4.59
C THR A 105 -1.43 20.39 -5.88
N VAL A 106 -0.89 19.84 -6.97
CA VAL A 106 -0.80 20.51 -8.27
C VAL A 106 -2.01 20.15 -9.12
N SER A 107 -2.64 21.15 -9.74
CA SER A 107 -3.80 20.95 -10.61
C SER A 107 -3.45 20.04 -11.81
N PRO A 108 -4.43 19.31 -12.37
CA PRO A 108 -4.21 18.44 -13.52
C PRO A 108 -3.58 19.13 -14.72
N ASP A 109 -3.95 20.39 -15.00
CA ASP A 109 -3.34 21.22 -16.05
C ASP A 109 -1.97 21.81 -15.67
N GLY A 110 -1.56 21.70 -14.40
CA GLY A 110 -0.29 22.19 -13.87
C GLY A 110 -0.25 23.70 -13.61
N LYS A 111 -1.35 24.42 -13.77
CA LYS A 111 -1.39 25.89 -13.60
C LYS A 111 -1.40 26.32 -12.14
N TYR A 112 -1.93 25.51 -11.24
CA TYR A 112 -2.13 25.88 -9.84
C TYR A 112 -1.48 24.89 -8.89
N THR A 113 -1.01 25.40 -7.76
CA THR A 113 -0.57 24.59 -6.61
C THR A 113 -1.31 25.05 -5.37
N VAL A 114 -1.90 24.13 -4.60
CA VAL A 114 -2.56 24.45 -3.33
C VAL A 114 -1.70 24.08 -2.12
N PHE A 115 -1.87 24.82 -1.04
CA PHE A 115 -1.15 24.64 0.21
C PHE A 115 -1.98 25.17 1.39
N ILE A 116 -1.57 24.83 2.61
CA ILE A 116 -2.22 25.31 3.83
C ILE A 116 -1.42 26.49 4.40
N ARG A 117 -2.12 27.56 4.76
CA ARG A 117 -1.59 28.69 5.53
C ARG A 117 -2.68 29.16 6.49
N ASP A 118 -2.32 29.31 7.76
CA ASP A 118 -3.22 29.74 8.83
C ASP A 118 -4.55 28.97 8.83
N TRP A 119 -4.45 27.64 8.78
CA TRP A 119 -5.59 26.70 8.78
C TRP A 119 -6.56 26.83 7.60
N ASN A 120 -6.22 27.65 6.63
CA ASN A 120 -6.99 27.89 5.42
C ASN A 120 -6.31 27.25 4.21
N LEU A 121 -7.11 26.93 3.19
CA LEU A 121 -6.60 26.47 1.91
C LEU A 121 -6.25 27.67 1.05
N TRP A 122 -5.04 27.68 0.50
CA TRP A 122 -4.53 28.70 -0.39
C TRP A 122 -4.16 28.10 -1.73
N MET A 123 -4.13 28.95 -2.76
CA MET A 123 -3.73 28.58 -4.11
C MET A 123 -2.67 29.55 -4.61
N LYS A 124 -1.65 29.00 -5.26
CA LYS A 124 -0.65 29.73 -6.03
C LYS A 124 -0.81 29.43 -7.51
N GLU A 125 -0.87 30.48 -8.34
CA GLU A 125 -0.69 30.36 -9.78
C GLU A 125 0.79 30.14 -10.10
N ASN A 126 1.11 29.03 -10.76
CA ASN A 126 2.50 28.58 -10.93
C ASN A 126 3.30 29.46 -11.91
N ALA A 127 2.63 30.13 -12.85
CA ALA A 127 3.28 30.99 -13.84
C ALA A 127 3.70 32.35 -13.24
N THR A 128 2.83 32.96 -12.44
CA THR A 128 3.02 34.32 -11.91
C THR A 128 3.52 34.32 -10.47
N GLY A 129 3.32 33.23 -9.74
CA GLY A 129 3.56 33.16 -8.30
C GLY A 129 2.47 33.84 -7.47
N LYS A 130 1.43 34.41 -8.08
CA LYS A 130 0.34 35.07 -7.36
C LYS A 130 -0.40 34.08 -6.47
N GLU A 131 -0.62 34.46 -5.22
CA GLU A 131 -1.32 33.66 -4.24
C GLU A 131 -2.69 34.25 -3.91
N GLN A 132 -3.67 33.39 -3.64
CA GLN A 132 -4.97 33.80 -3.12
C GLN A 132 -5.48 32.78 -2.10
N ALA A 133 -6.17 33.29 -1.08
CA ALA A 133 -6.92 32.46 -0.15
C ALA A 133 -8.13 31.86 -0.86
N LEU A 134 -8.37 30.56 -0.66
CA LEU A 134 -9.57 29.87 -1.13
C LEU A 134 -10.61 29.70 -0.02
N THR A 135 -10.16 29.76 1.23
CA THR A 135 -10.99 29.79 2.45
C THR A 135 -10.42 30.84 3.39
N THR A 136 -11.23 31.36 4.30
CA THR A 136 -10.81 32.39 5.26
C THR A 136 -11.27 32.13 6.69
N ASP A 137 -12.15 31.16 6.92
CA ASP A 137 -12.76 30.83 8.22
C ASP A 137 -12.09 29.63 8.92
N GLY A 138 -10.97 29.14 8.40
CA GLY A 138 -10.16 28.11 9.05
C GLY A 138 -9.54 28.61 10.36
N ALA A 139 -9.52 27.76 11.37
CA ALA A 139 -8.92 28.05 12.68
C ALA A 139 -8.10 26.87 13.20
N LYS A 140 -7.31 27.11 14.27
CA LYS A 140 -6.57 26.03 14.95
C LYS A 140 -7.52 24.91 15.36
N ASP A 141 -7.15 23.68 15.02
CA ASP A 141 -7.95 22.46 15.25
C ASP A 141 -9.33 22.47 14.54
N PHE A 142 -9.57 23.42 13.64
CA PHE A 142 -10.76 23.54 12.79
C PHE A 142 -10.40 24.03 11.37
N GLY A 143 -9.43 23.35 10.73
CA GLY A 143 -8.80 23.81 9.49
C GLY A 143 -9.22 23.05 8.24
N TYR A 144 -8.94 23.63 7.07
CA TYR A 144 -9.19 23.01 5.76
C TYR A 144 -8.00 22.20 5.27
N ALA A 145 -8.29 21.07 4.61
CA ALA A 145 -7.33 20.18 3.94
C ALA A 145 -6.18 19.66 4.84
N THR A 146 -6.34 19.72 6.17
CA THR A 146 -5.25 19.49 7.12
C THR A 146 -4.72 18.06 7.09
N ASP A 147 -3.40 17.92 6.92
CA ASP A 147 -2.66 16.65 7.02
C ASP A 147 -2.23 16.40 8.48
N ASN A 148 -3.24 16.24 9.35
CA ASN A 148 -3.10 16.02 10.78
C ASN A 148 -3.85 14.77 11.25
N ALA A 149 -3.22 13.60 11.21
CA ALA A 149 -3.76 12.33 11.71
C ALA A 149 -2.69 11.50 12.40
N GLY A 150 -2.97 11.13 13.66
CA GLY A 150 -2.10 10.23 14.41
C GLY A 150 -0.69 10.80 14.51
N TRP A 151 0.26 10.19 13.81
CA TRP A 151 1.68 10.54 13.78
C TRP A 151 2.06 11.50 12.64
N VAL A 152 1.14 11.77 11.71
CA VAL A 152 1.36 12.63 10.56
C VAL A 152 0.93 14.04 10.88
N HIS A 153 1.88 14.96 10.85
CA HIS A 153 1.66 16.41 10.94
C HIS A 153 2.46 17.08 9.84
N SER A 154 1.79 17.62 8.84
CA SER A 154 2.45 18.34 7.77
C SER A 154 1.62 19.51 7.24
N ASN A 155 2.30 20.47 6.61
CA ASN A 155 1.66 21.61 5.93
C ASN A 155 1.18 21.26 4.51
N ARG A 156 1.19 19.98 4.14
CA ARG A 156 0.70 19.53 2.83
C ARG A 156 -0.82 19.54 2.84
N ALA A 157 -1.43 20.15 1.82
CA ALA A 157 -2.88 20.07 1.64
C ALA A 157 -3.32 18.68 1.17
N ILE A 158 -4.28 18.08 1.86
CA ILE A 158 -4.96 16.84 1.45
C ILE A 158 -6.15 17.20 0.58
N VAL A 159 -6.00 16.97 -0.73
CA VAL A 159 -6.96 17.40 -1.75
C VAL A 159 -7.13 16.36 -2.85
N CYS A 160 -8.24 16.48 -3.58
CA CYS A 160 -8.48 15.79 -4.84
C CYS A 160 -9.02 16.78 -5.88
N TRP A 161 -8.19 17.13 -6.86
CA TRP A 161 -8.58 18.02 -7.97
C TRP A 161 -9.58 17.35 -8.90
N SER A 162 -10.55 18.14 -9.38
CA SER A 162 -11.44 17.74 -10.46
C SER A 162 -10.67 17.58 -11.78
N PRO A 163 -11.10 16.69 -12.69
CA PRO A 163 -10.41 16.45 -13.97
C PRO A 163 -10.15 17.71 -14.81
N ASP A 164 -11.06 18.67 -14.78
CA ASP A 164 -10.99 19.94 -15.50
C ASP A 164 -10.20 21.04 -14.76
N SER A 165 -9.59 20.74 -13.61
CA SER A 165 -8.80 21.68 -12.78
C SER A 165 -9.58 22.86 -12.19
N LYS A 166 -10.93 22.83 -12.21
CA LYS A 166 -11.76 23.96 -11.73
C LYS A 166 -12.30 23.79 -10.31
N LYS A 167 -12.20 22.59 -9.74
CA LYS A 167 -12.74 22.27 -8.42
C LYS A 167 -11.74 21.44 -7.61
N ILE A 168 -11.81 21.59 -6.29
CA ILE A 168 -10.95 20.85 -5.35
C ILE A 168 -11.86 20.21 -4.30
N ALA A 169 -11.90 18.89 -4.25
CA ALA A 169 -12.54 18.16 -3.15
C ALA A 169 -11.58 18.06 -1.97
N THR A 170 -12.07 18.41 -0.77
CA THR A 170 -11.32 18.35 0.49
C THR A 170 -12.29 18.32 1.68
N TYR A 171 -11.80 18.61 2.87
CA TYR A 171 -12.58 18.66 4.09
C TYR A 171 -12.14 19.83 4.99
N GLN A 172 -13.06 20.27 5.85
CA GLN A 172 -12.75 21.02 7.06
C GLN A 172 -12.76 20.04 8.23
N GLN A 173 -11.65 19.93 8.92
CA GLN A 173 -11.43 18.96 9.99
C GLN A 173 -11.68 19.60 11.34
N ASP A 174 -12.53 18.98 12.17
CA ASP A 174 -12.79 19.40 13.55
C ASP A 174 -12.14 18.46 14.56
N GLN A 175 -11.21 19.03 15.33
CA GLN A 175 -10.47 18.37 16.40
C GLN A 175 -10.60 19.13 17.72
N ARG A 176 -11.39 20.20 17.79
CA ARG A 176 -11.49 21.06 18.99
C ARG A 176 -11.98 20.29 20.22
N HIS A 177 -12.79 19.26 20.00
CA HIS A 177 -13.31 18.36 21.04
C HIS A 177 -12.39 17.18 21.38
N ILE A 178 -11.19 17.13 20.81
CA ILE A 178 -10.21 16.04 21.00
C ILE A 178 -9.15 16.47 22.01
N LYS A 179 -8.73 15.52 22.84
CA LYS A 179 -7.67 15.72 23.83
C LYS A 179 -6.29 15.74 23.14
N ASP A 180 -5.35 16.41 23.79
CA ASP A 180 -3.97 16.44 23.33
C ASP A 180 -3.22 15.19 23.81
N MET A 181 -2.35 14.67 22.96
CA MET A 181 -1.28 13.74 23.29
C MET A 181 0.01 14.52 23.47
N TYR A 182 0.82 14.11 24.44
CA TYR A 182 2.11 14.72 24.72
C TYR A 182 3.21 13.68 24.57
N LEU A 183 4.28 14.05 23.85
CA LEU A 183 5.51 13.29 23.83
C LEU A 183 6.71 14.19 24.10
N VAL A 184 7.71 13.61 24.74
CA VAL A 184 8.96 14.28 25.03
C VAL A 184 10.01 13.72 24.08
N LYS A 185 10.53 14.56 23.19
CA LYS A 185 11.63 14.18 22.30
C LYS A 185 12.95 14.37 23.04
N THR A 186 13.64 13.26 23.32
CA THR A 186 14.98 13.26 23.91
C THR A 186 16.01 13.72 22.87
N LYS A 187 16.81 14.72 23.22
CA LYS A 187 18.00 15.17 22.50
C LYS A 187 19.10 15.47 23.51
N VAL A 188 20.35 15.62 23.07
CA VAL A 188 21.41 16.16 23.95
C VAL A 188 20.97 17.56 24.39
N GLY A 189 20.87 17.78 25.71
CA GLY A 189 20.34 19.03 26.31
C GLY A 189 18.87 18.94 26.72
N ALA A 190 18.21 20.09 26.83
CA ALA A 190 16.82 20.16 27.28
C ALA A 190 15.85 19.44 26.32
N PRO A 191 14.89 18.66 26.84
CA PRO A 191 13.94 17.96 26.00
C PRO A 191 12.98 18.92 25.29
N GLU A 192 12.37 18.45 24.20
CA GLU A 192 11.36 19.19 23.44
C GLU A 192 9.99 18.52 23.63
N LEU A 193 9.01 19.28 24.12
CA LEU A 193 7.63 18.83 24.21
C LEU A 193 6.96 18.89 22.83
N LYS A 194 6.36 17.78 22.42
CA LYS A 194 5.42 17.72 21.30
C LYS A 194 4.01 17.53 21.83
N SER A 195 3.08 18.35 21.34
CA SER A 195 1.66 18.25 21.66
C SER A 195 0.81 18.30 20.40
N TRP A 196 -0.20 17.44 20.30
CA TRP A 196 -1.16 17.43 19.19
C TRP A 196 -2.45 16.67 19.54
N LYS A 197 -3.52 16.94 18.78
CA LYS A 197 -4.82 16.28 18.93
C LYS A 197 -4.76 14.79 18.56
N TYR A 198 -5.08 13.91 19.49
CA TYR A 198 -5.02 12.46 19.28
C TYR A 198 -6.18 11.72 19.98
N PRO A 199 -7.14 11.16 19.22
CA PRO A 199 -8.19 10.34 19.82
C PRO A 199 -7.66 8.97 20.25
N LEU A 200 -7.91 8.58 21.49
CA LEU A 200 -7.57 7.26 22.03
C LEU A 200 -8.72 6.24 21.83
N PRO A 201 -8.45 4.93 21.84
CA PRO A 201 -9.47 3.90 21.64
C PRO A 201 -10.70 4.04 22.55
N SER A 202 -10.51 4.44 23.82
CA SER A 202 -11.58 4.60 24.81
C SER A 202 -12.36 5.92 24.70
N ASP A 203 -11.90 6.90 23.91
CA ASP A 203 -12.60 8.18 23.80
C ASP A 203 -13.98 7.98 23.17
N LYS A 204 -15.00 8.73 23.59
CA LYS A 204 -16.34 8.63 22.97
C LYS A 204 -16.44 9.34 21.63
N LYS A 205 -15.66 10.41 21.45
CA LYS A 205 -15.63 11.23 20.23
C LYS A 205 -14.30 11.04 19.50
N ILE A 206 -14.34 11.03 18.17
CA ILE A 206 -13.15 11.09 17.31
C ILE A 206 -13.19 12.32 16.43
N ILE A 207 -12.09 12.56 15.72
CA ILE A 207 -11.97 13.64 14.73
C ILE A 207 -13.11 13.53 13.73
N LYS A 208 -13.75 14.66 13.45
CA LYS A 208 -14.83 14.77 12.47
C LYS A 208 -14.36 15.55 11.24
N ILE A 209 -14.91 15.22 10.09
CA ILE A 209 -14.67 15.96 8.84
C ILE A 209 -15.98 16.47 8.25
N HIS A 210 -15.98 17.74 7.87
CA HIS A 210 -17.00 18.34 7.04
C HIS A 210 -16.51 18.35 5.60
N ARG A 211 -17.11 17.54 4.74
CA ARG A 211 -16.70 17.47 3.34
C ARG A 211 -17.11 18.73 2.57
N VAL A 212 -16.19 19.22 1.75
CA VAL A 212 -16.39 20.42 0.94
C VAL A 212 -15.79 20.24 -0.45
N ILE A 213 -16.35 20.95 -1.41
CA ILE A 213 -15.71 21.25 -2.69
C ILE A 213 -15.41 22.74 -2.73
N ILE A 214 -14.22 23.11 -3.16
CA ILE A 214 -13.89 24.50 -3.48
C ILE A 214 -14.00 24.68 -5.00
N ASP A 215 -14.91 25.54 -5.46
CA ASP A 215 -15.01 25.93 -6.86
C ASP A 215 -14.17 27.17 -7.11
N ILE A 216 -13.23 27.08 -8.04
CA ILE A 216 -12.30 28.17 -8.41
C ILE A 216 -12.55 28.69 -9.85
N SER A 217 -13.68 28.35 -10.46
CA SER A 217 -14.02 28.78 -11.82
C SER A 217 -14.26 30.29 -11.95
N LYS A 218 -14.58 30.95 -10.84
CA LYS A 218 -14.73 32.41 -10.68
C LYS A 218 -14.09 32.80 -9.34
N THR A 219 -14.71 33.72 -8.60
CA THR A 219 -14.41 33.94 -7.19
C THR A 219 -14.51 32.62 -6.42
N PRO A 220 -13.48 32.22 -5.64
CA PRO A 220 -13.49 30.99 -4.87
C PRO A 220 -14.76 30.85 -4.03
N LYS A 221 -15.41 29.69 -4.12
CA LYS A 221 -16.63 29.38 -3.36
C LYS A 221 -16.52 28.02 -2.68
N VAL A 222 -16.79 28.01 -1.36
CA VAL A 222 -16.92 26.77 -0.59
C VAL A 222 -18.32 26.18 -0.79
N ILE A 223 -18.38 24.96 -1.31
CA ILE A 223 -19.59 24.16 -1.50
C ILE A 223 -19.57 23.06 -0.45
N ARG A 224 -20.27 23.29 0.65
CA ARG A 224 -20.36 22.34 1.77
C ARG A 224 -21.39 21.27 1.49
N PHE A 225 -21.04 20.01 1.78
CA PHE A 225 -21.96 18.91 1.57
C PHE A 225 -23.11 18.97 2.58
N LYS A 226 -24.34 18.77 2.09
CA LYS A 226 -25.58 18.81 2.88
C LYS A 226 -25.79 17.49 3.62
N MET A 227 -24.88 17.21 4.56
CA MET A 227 -24.88 16.01 5.39
C MET A 227 -24.23 16.31 6.75
N LYS A 228 -24.40 15.40 7.70
CA LYS A 228 -23.68 15.46 8.99
C LYS A 228 -22.18 15.22 8.78
N PRO A 229 -21.32 15.67 9.71
CA PRO A 229 -19.88 15.43 9.63
C PRO A 229 -19.56 13.94 9.74
N ASP A 230 -18.65 13.46 8.90
CA ASP A 230 -18.17 12.08 8.93
C ASP A 230 -17.16 11.88 10.05
N ASP A 231 -17.07 10.65 10.54
CA ASP A 231 -15.86 10.18 11.21
C ASP A 231 -14.68 10.24 10.24
N ARG A 232 -13.50 10.70 10.69
CA ARG A 232 -12.27 10.65 9.87
C ARG A 232 -11.78 9.20 9.73
N ARG A 233 -12.43 8.43 8.86
CA ARG A 233 -12.11 7.03 8.54
C ARG A 233 -12.09 6.77 7.05
N SER A 234 -11.14 5.96 6.61
CA SER A 234 -11.09 5.40 5.26
C SER A 234 -11.73 4.01 5.26
N THR A 235 -12.02 3.52 4.07
CA THR A 235 -12.49 2.14 3.82
C THR A 235 -11.39 1.09 3.91
N LEU A 236 -10.13 1.46 4.06
CA LEU A 236 -9.03 0.48 4.16
C LEU A 236 -7.96 0.90 5.17
N TRP A 237 -7.58 2.16 5.21
CA TRP A 237 -6.53 2.64 6.11
C TRP A 237 -7.13 3.39 7.32
N ASP A 238 -6.31 3.60 8.33
CA ASP A 238 -6.65 4.35 9.54
C ASP A 238 -6.86 5.85 9.24
N ASP A 239 -6.19 6.36 8.20
CA ASP A 239 -6.29 7.73 7.72
C ASP A 239 -7.07 7.86 6.39
N ILE A 240 -7.71 9.01 6.17
CA ILE A 240 -8.39 9.43 4.93
C ILE A 240 -7.43 9.99 3.88
N ALA A 241 -6.13 9.91 4.13
CA ALA A 241 -5.09 10.34 3.21
C ALA A 241 -4.08 9.21 3.01
N SER A 242 -3.66 8.99 1.77
CA SER A 242 -2.59 8.05 1.46
C SER A 242 -1.62 8.68 0.49
N ARG A 243 -0.33 8.65 0.85
CA ARG A 243 0.76 9.25 0.06
C ARG A 243 0.48 10.72 -0.33
N GLY A 244 -0.21 11.45 0.54
CA GLY A 244 -0.57 12.86 0.34
C GLY A 244 -1.75 13.13 -0.59
N LYS A 245 -2.59 12.14 -0.85
CA LYS A 245 -3.81 12.27 -1.63
C LYS A 245 -5.01 11.97 -0.73
N LEU A 246 -6.09 12.72 -0.91
CA LEU A 246 -7.39 12.33 -0.37
C LEU A 246 -7.82 11.02 -1.04
N ILE A 247 -8.18 10.03 -0.23
CA ILE A 247 -8.67 8.73 -0.71
C ILE A 247 -10.17 8.60 -0.46
N ASP A 248 -10.76 7.50 -0.89
CA ASP A 248 -12.21 7.27 -0.81
C ASP A 248 -13.03 8.42 -1.41
N VAL A 249 -12.50 9.02 -2.48
CA VAL A 249 -13.16 10.02 -3.31
C VAL A 249 -12.86 9.76 -4.79
N ALA A 250 -13.83 9.99 -5.65
CA ALA A 250 -13.69 9.86 -7.10
C ALA A 250 -14.58 10.89 -7.81
N TRP A 251 -13.97 11.79 -8.57
CA TRP A 251 -14.69 12.72 -9.44
C TRP A 251 -15.32 11.98 -10.62
N SER A 252 -16.50 12.43 -11.05
CA SER A 252 -16.99 12.10 -12.38
C SER A 252 -16.11 12.74 -13.45
N ASN A 253 -16.04 12.10 -14.61
CA ASN A 253 -15.22 12.55 -15.74
C ASN A 253 -15.58 13.95 -16.25
N ASP A 254 -16.81 14.41 -16.01
CA ASP A 254 -17.32 15.73 -16.36
C ASP A 254 -17.22 16.76 -15.20
N SER A 255 -16.57 16.40 -14.09
CA SER A 255 -16.42 17.22 -12.87
C SER A 255 -17.73 17.66 -12.20
N LYS A 256 -18.89 17.10 -12.55
CA LYS A 256 -20.19 17.50 -12.00
C LYS A 256 -20.57 16.77 -10.72
N ARG A 257 -19.98 15.59 -10.46
CA ARG A 257 -20.30 14.73 -9.32
C ARG A 257 -19.03 14.28 -8.62
N LEU A 258 -19.09 14.12 -7.30
CA LEU A 258 -18.05 13.49 -6.51
C LEU A 258 -18.63 12.28 -5.79
N ALA A 259 -18.18 11.08 -6.17
CA ALA A 259 -18.44 9.87 -5.39
C ALA A 259 -17.47 9.81 -4.21
N PHE A 260 -17.94 9.36 -3.04
CA PHE A 260 -17.11 9.17 -1.86
C PHE A 260 -17.70 8.12 -0.93
N VAL A 261 -16.90 7.63 0.02
CA VAL A 261 -17.37 6.69 1.03
C VAL A 261 -17.28 7.29 2.43
N SER A 262 -18.36 7.18 3.19
CA SER A 262 -18.42 7.48 4.62
C SER A 262 -18.37 6.17 5.41
N THR A 263 -17.37 6.03 6.28
CA THR A 263 -17.18 4.83 7.12
C THR A 263 -17.42 5.18 8.58
N THR A 264 -18.13 4.31 9.31
CA THR A 264 -18.32 4.48 10.76
C THR A 264 -17.02 4.23 11.52
N ARG A 265 -16.88 4.83 12.71
CA ARG A 265 -15.71 4.65 13.58
C ARG A 265 -15.30 3.19 13.81
N ASP A 266 -16.27 2.30 13.95
CA ASP A 266 -16.08 0.87 14.22
C ASP A 266 -15.77 0.05 12.96
N HIS A 267 -15.71 0.70 11.79
CA HIS A 267 -15.52 0.09 10.48
C HIS A 267 -16.59 -0.96 10.12
N LYS A 268 -17.75 -0.98 10.78
CA LYS A 268 -18.82 -1.95 10.49
C LYS A 268 -19.77 -1.51 9.39
N GLN A 269 -19.76 -0.24 9.02
CA GLN A 269 -20.65 0.32 8.02
C GLN A 269 -19.88 1.23 7.06
N ALA A 270 -20.10 1.02 5.76
CA ALA A 270 -19.58 1.84 4.69
C ALA A 270 -20.71 2.28 3.77
N ASN A 271 -20.84 3.60 3.59
CA ASN A 271 -21.88 4.21 2.77
C ASN A 271 -21.24 4.85 1.54
N LEU A 272 -21.50 4.31 0.36
CA LEU A 272 -21.14 4.97 -0.89
C LEU A 272 -22.16 6.07 -1.18
N ARG A 273 -21.66 7.27 -1.40
CA ARG A 273 -22.45 8.48 -1.60
C ARG A 273 -21.97 9.23 -2.84
N ILE A 274 -22.85 9.98 -3.47
CA ILE A 274 -22.51 10.87 -4.58
C ILE A 274 -23.03 12.27 -4.26
N ALA A 275 -22.12 13.24 -4.26
CA ALA A 275 -22.45 14.65 -4.12
C ALA A 275 -22.55 15.33 -5.49
N ASP A 276 -23.54 16.21 -5.64
CA ASP A 276 -23.59 17.20 -6.70
C ASP A 276 -22.57 18.31 -6.42
N ALA A 277 -21.66 18.54 -7.38
CA ALA A 277 -20.51 19.41 -7.19
C ALA A 277 -20.84 20.91 -7.21
N ALA A 278 -22.05 21.30 -7.60
CA ALA A 278 -22.48 22.70 -7.63
C ALA A 278 -23.30 23.08 -6.39
N THR A 279 -24.10 22.14 -5.88
CA THR A 279 -25.10 22.39 -4.83
C THR A 279 -24.71 21.79 -3.48
N GLY A 280 -23.78 20.83 -3.45
CA GLY A 280 -23.43 20.07 -2.24
C GLY A 280 -24.52 19.09 -1.79
N LYS A 281 -25.59 18.88 -2.59
CA LYS A 281 -26.59 17.86 -2.29
C LYS A 281 -25.95 16.48 -2.37
N VAL A 282 -26.12 15.68 -1.33
CA VAL A 282 -25.59 14.30 -1.24
C VAL A 282 -26.72 13.31 -1.42
N LYS A 283 -26.46 12.27 -2.22
CA LYS A 283 -27.32 11.10 -2.35
C LYS A 283 -26.58 9.86 -1.85
N ASP A 284 -27.23 9.07 -1.01
CA ASP A 284 -26.75 7.75 -0.61
C ASP A 284 -27.08 6.75 -1.74
N VAL A 285 -26.07 6.01 -2.20
CA VAL A 285 -26.18 5.08 -3.33
C VAL A 285 -26.30 3.66 -2.86
N MET A 286 -25.40 3.24 -1.96
CA MET A 286 -25.42 1.90 -1.38
C MET A 286 -24.79 1.92 0.01
N GLU A 287 -25.22 0.97 0.84
CA GLU A 287 -24.72 0.72 2.17
C GLU A 287 -24.19 -0.72 2.25
N GLU A 288 -23.03 -0.89 2.87
CA GLU A 288 -22.52 -2.19 3.30
C GLU A 288 -22.42 -2.22 4.82
N LYS A 289 -23.05 -3.22 5.43
CA LYS A 289 -22.98 -3.52 6.86
C LYS A 289 -22.38 -4.90 7.06
N VAL A 290 -21.41 -5.01 7.96
CA VAL A 290 -20.75 -6.27 8.30
C VAL A 290 -20.72 -6.48 9.80
N ALA A 291 -20.70 -7.74 10.23
CA ALA A 291 -20.64 -8.08 11.65
C ALA A 291 -19.27 -7.75 12.28
N THR A 292 -18.21 -7.82 11.48
CA THR A 292 -16.80 -7.70 11.89
C THR A 292 -16.23 -6.32 11.55
N GLN A 293 -15.54 -6.20 10.41
CA GLN A 293 -14.88 -5.00 9.93
C GLN A 293 -14.94 -5.00 8.40
N PHE A 294 -15.31 -3.87 7.82
CA PHE A 294 -15.34 -3.66 6.38
C PHE A 294 -13.98 -3.12 5.93
N GLU A 295 -13.39 -3.79 4.95
CA GLU A 295 -12.23 -3.31 4.21
C GLU A 295 -12.52 -3.34 2.71
N SER A 296 -12.23 -2.26 2.01
CA SER A 296 -12.49 -2.18 0.56
C SER A 296 -11.40 -2.84 -0.30
N GLY A 297 -10.59 -3.72 0.29
CA GLY A 297 -9.45 -4.42 -0.34
C GLY A 297 -8.48 -4.93 0.73
N GLN A 298 -7.33 -5.50 0.31
CA GLN A 298 -6.30 -5.99 1.24
C GLN A 298 -5.00 -5.17 1.18
N ASP A 299 -4.62 -4.64 0.01
CA ASP A 299 -3.40 -3.84 -0.16
C ASP A 299 -3.67 -2.44 -0.76
N ASP A 300 -4.85 -2.23 -1.33
CA ASP A 300 -5.29 -0.97 -1.94
C ASP A 300 -6.82 -0.90 -1.97
N ILE A 301 -7.37 0.30 -2.02
CA ILE A 301 -8.81 0.53 -2.13
C ILE A 301 -9.29 -0.01 -3.49
N CYS A 302 -10.29 -0.89 -3.49
CA CYS A 302 -10.75 -1.60 -4.69
C CYS A 302 -12.07 -1.11 -5.27
N TRP A 303 -12.73 -0.13 -4.68
CA TRP A 303 -13.93 0.44 -5.31
C TRP A 303 -13.55 1.45 -6.41
N ARG A 304 -14.35 1.55 -7.48
CA ARG A 304 -14.13 2.49 -8.59
C ARG A 304 -15.46 3.06 -9.05
N TYR A 305 -15.54 4.38 -9.18
CA TYR A 305 -16.70 5.04 -9.81
C TYR A 305 -16.46 5.25 -11.31
N LEU A 306 -17.34 4.66 -12.13
CA LEU A 306 -17.27 4.68 -13.59
C LEU A 306 -18.37 5.61 -14.12
N SER A 307 -18.14 6.92 -14.02
CA SER A 307 -19.20 7.91 -14.23
C SER A 307 -19.77 7.96 -15.64
N LYS A 308 -19.04 7.44 -16.65
CA LYS A 308 -19.49 7.40 -18.05
C LYS A 308 -20.57 6.35 -18.29
N SER A 309 -20.45 5.20 -17.65
CA SER A 309 -21.46 4.14 -17.67
C SER A 309 -22.42 4.22 -16.48
N ASN A 310 -22.17 5.16 -15.56
CA ASN A 310 -22.92 5.33 -14.32
C ASN A 310 -22.93 4.05 -13.47
N GLU A 311 -21.75 3.45 -13.33
CA GLU A 311 -21.54 2.19 -12.59
C GLU A 311 -20.53 2.38 -11.47
N VAL A 312 -20.57 1.49 -10.49
CA VAL A 312 -19.57 1.38 -9.43
C VAL A 312 -19.08 -0.05 -9.37
N ILE A 313 -17.76 -0.22 -9.39
CA ILE A 313 -17.13 -1.46 -8.93
C ILE A 313 -16.98 -1.34 -7.42
N TRP A 314 -17.48 -2.33 -6.68
CA TRP A 314 -17.45 -2.39 -5.24
C TRP A 314 -16.74 -3.66 -4.77
N TYR A 315 -16.06 -3.58 -3.64
CA TYR A 315 -15.41 -4.71 -2.99
C TYR A 315 -16.21 -5.13 -1.77
N SER A 316 -16.44 -6.42 -1.61
CA SER A 316 -17.15 -6.95 -0.45
C SER A 316 -16.66 -8.35 -0.11
N GLU A 317 -16.61 -8.63 1.19
CA GLU A 317 -16.31 -9.95 1.76
C GLU A 317 -17.58 -10.72 2.14
N ARG A 318 -18.75 -10.30 1.65
CA ARG A 318 -20.06 -10.93 1.96
C ARG A 318 -20.20 -12.42 1.63
N SER A 319 -19.25 -12.99 0.90
CA SER A 319 -19.18 -14.41 0.57
C SER A 319 -18.08 -15.14 1.34
N ASP A 320 -17.61 -14.55 2.45
CA ASP A 320 -16.43 -14.94 3.23
C ASP A 320 -15.09 -14.81 2.47
N TRP A 321 -15.15 -14.29 1.24
CA TRP A 321 -14.02 -14.02 0.37
C TRP A 321 -14.17 -12.63 -0.24
N GLY A 322 -13.08 -11.88 -0.26
CA GLY A 322 -13.01 -10.59 -0.91
C GLY A 322 -13.23 -10.67 -2.42
N HIS A 323 -14.32 -10.07 -2.89
CA HIS A 323 -14.72 -10.11 -4.30
C HIS A 323 -15.22 -8.78 -4.84
N LEU A 324 -15.21 -8.67 -6.17
CA LEU A 324 -15.64 -7.49 -6.90
C LEU A 324 -17.08 -7.65 -7.42
N TYR A 325 -17.87 -6.60 -7.26
CA TYR A 325 -19.27 -6.52 -7.60
C TYR A 325 -19.53 -5.25 -8.42
N LEU A 326 -20.40 -5.32 -9.42
CA LEU A 326 -20.78 -4.20 -10.26
C LEU A 326 -22.16 -3.71 -9.86
N TYR A 327 -22.28 -2.43 -9.52
CA TYR A 327 -23.51 -1.76 -9.12
C TYR A 327 -23.87 -0.65 -10.10
N ASP A 328 -25.17 -0.35 -10.19
CA ASP A 328 -25.67 0.85 -10.84
C ASP A 328 -25.55 2.05 -9.88
N ALA A 329 -24.89 3.12 -10.31
CA ALA A 329 -24.60 4.27 -9.45
C ALA A 329 -25.80 5.19 -9.23
N THR A 330 -26.88 5.05 -10.01
CA THR A 330 -28.12 5.81 -9.80
C THR A 330 -29.01 5.13 -8.78
N THR A 331 -29.20 3.82 -8.91
CA THR A 331 -30.20 3.06 -8.14
C THR A 331 -29.60 2.31 -6.96
N GLY A 332 -28.29 2.05 -6.96
CA GLY A 332 -27.66 1.17 -5.97
C GLY A 332 -27.90 -0.31 -6.23
N ALA A 333 -28.56 -0.67 -7.34
CA ALA A 333 -28.87 -2.06 -7.65
C ALA A 333 -27.62 -2.84 -8.07
N LEU A 334 -27.47 -4.07 -7.57
CA LEU A 334 -26.43 -4.98 -8.02
C LEU A 334 -26.70 -5.39 -9.48
N LYS A 335 -25.77 -5.09 -10.38
CA LYS A 335 -25.84 -5.49 -11.78
C LYS A 335 -25.20 -6.85 -12.01
N ASN A 336 -24.05 -7.11 -11.39
CA ASN A 336 -23.32 -8.36 -11.58
C ASN A 336 -22.31 -8.67 -10.47
N LYS A 337 -22.03 -9.95 -10.22
CA LYS A 337 -20.86 -10.41 -9.46
C LYS A 337 -19.69 -10.57 -10.44
N ILE A 338 -18.66 -9.72 -10.33
CA ILE A 338 -17.54 -9.69 -11.28
C ILE A 338 -16.56 -10.84 -10.98
N THR A 339 -16.36 -11.17 -9.71
CA THR A 339 -15.56 -12.33 -9.28
C THR A 339 -16.34 -13.16 -8.26
N THR A 340 -16.09 -14.47 -8.24
CA THR A 340 -16.69 -15.42 -7.30
C THR A 340 -15.74 -16.61 -7.09
N GLY A 341 -15.86 -17.31 -5.96
CA GLY A 341 -15.11 -18.53 -5.66
C GLY A 341 -14.42 -18.49 -4.29
N ALA A 342 -13.71 -19.57 -3.95
CA ALA A 342 -12.99 -19.68 -2.69
C ALA A 342 -11.57 -19.11 -2.79
N TYR A 343 -11.46 -17.81 -3.07
CA TYR A 343 -10.18 -17.11 -3.15
C TYR A 343 -10.34 -15.61 -2.90
N VAL A 344 -9.29 -14.94 -2.45
CA VAL A 344 -9.35 -13.50 -2.12
C VAL A 344 -8.85 -12.65 -3.28
N VAL A 345 -9.68 -11.73 -3.78
CA VAL A 345 -9.20 -10.58 -4.55
C VAL A 345 -8.51 -9.63 -3.57
N ARG A 346 -7.28 -9.24 -3.85
CA ARG A 346 -6.51 -8.37 -2.96
C ARG A 346 -6.56 -6.91 -3.38
N TYR A 347 -6.33 -6.64 -4.66
CA TYR A 347 -6.37 -5.28 -5.22
C TYR A 347 -6.59 -5.24 -6.73
N ILE A 348 -7.13 -4.12 -7.22
CA ILE A 348 -7.30 -3.84 -8.65
C ILE A 348 -6.03 -3.20 -9.21
N LEU A 349 -5.45 -3.82 -10.26
CA LEU A 349 -4.31 -3.29 -11.00
C LEU A 349 -4.75 -2.22 -12.00
N ARG A 350 -5.85 -2.47 -12.73
CA ARG A 350 -6.35 -1.60 -13.80
C ARG A 350 -7.80 -1.91 -14.11
N VAL A 351 -8.56 -0.87 -14.45
CA VAL A 351 -9.88 -0.99 -15.09
C VAL A 351 -9.78 -0.45 -16.51
N ASP A 352 -10.16 -1.27 -17.50
CA ASP A 352 -10.31 -0.85 -18.89
C ASP A 352 -11.81 -0.71 -19.18
N GLU A 353 -12.32 0.52 -19.03
CA GLU A 353 -13.74 0.84 -19.26
C GLU A 353 -14.17 0.57 -20.71
N LYS A 354 -13.27 0.82 -21.69
CA LYS A 354 -13.58 0.64 -23.11
C LYS A 354 -13.78 -0.83 -23.44
N LYS A 355 -12.92 -1.71 -22.93
CA LYS A 355 -13.03 -3.17 -23.11
C LYS A 355 -13.93 -3.84 -22.08
N ARG A 356 -14.43 -3.10 -21.09
CA ARG A 356 -15.16 -3.61 -19.91
C ARG A 356 -14.45 -4.77 -19.23
N GLN A 357 -13.15 -4.57 -18.93
CA GLN A 357 -12.27 -5.55 -18.31
C GLN A 357 -11.62 -5.02 -17.04
N ILE A 358 -11.48 -5.87 -16.03
CA ILE A 358 -10.73 -5.60 -14.80
C ILE A 358 -9.50 -6.50 -14.77
N TYR A 359 -8.36 -5.90 -14.43
CA TYR A 359 -7.12 -6.57 -14.11
C TYR A 359 -6.90 -6.44 -12.61
N PHE A 360 -6.67 -7.55 -11.92
CA PHE A 360 -6.59 -7.58 -10.45
C PHE A 360 -5.59 -8.62 -9.98
N VAL A 361 -5.17 -8.49 -8.73
CA VAL A 361 -4.36 -9.48 -8.03
C VAL A 361 -5.24 -10.26 -7.06
N ALA A 362 -5.05 -11.58 -7.01
CA ALA A 362 -5.72 -12.46 -6.08
C ALA A 362 -4.75 -13.50 -5.48
N GLY A 363 -5.11 -14.03 -4.32
CA GLY A 363 -4.39 -15.12 -3.63
C GLY A 363 -5.33 -16.30 -3.33
N GLY A 364 -4.77 -17.50 -3.20
CA GLY A 364 -5.52 -18.71 -2.83
C GLY A 364 -6.32 -19.40 -3.94
N LYS A 365 -6.34 -18.86 -5.17
CA LYS A 365 -7.10 -19.47 -6.28
C LYS A 365 -6.41 -20.70 -6.91
N GLU A 366 -5.09 -20.68 -7.00
CA GLU A 366 -4.33 -21.74 -7.65
C GLU A 366 -4.17 -22.95 -6.72
N ALA A 367 -4.56 -24.13 -7.19
CA ALA A 367 -4.59 -25.35 -6.39
C ALA A 367 -3.19 -25.82 -5.96
N ASN A 368 -3.11 -26.53 -4.82
CA ASN A 368 -1.87 -27.08 -4.26
C ASN A 368 -0.75 -26.03 -4.11
N ASN A 369 -1.14 -24.80 -3.79
CA ASN A 369 -0.24 -23.67 -3.71
C ASN A 369 -0.31 -22.99 -2.34
N ASN A 370 0.68 -22.15 -2.07
CA ASN A 370 0.66 -21.30 -0.88
C ASN A 370 -0.40 -20.20 -1.07
N PRO A 371 -1.41 -20.07 -0.18
CA PRO A 371 -2.49 -19.09 -0.34
C PRO A 371 -2.01 -17.64 -0.27
N TYR A 372 -0.82 -17.40 0.29
CA TYR A 372 -0.18 -16.09 0.32
C TYR A 372 0.43 -15.68 -1.02
N TYR A 373 0.63 -16.61 -1.95
CA TYR A 373 1.15 -16.28 -3.28
C TYR A 373 0.10 -15.51 -4.08
N ARG A 374 0.51 -14.31 -4.51
CA ARG A 374 -0.31 -13.39 -5.29
C ARG A 374 -0.13 -13.66 -6.77
N TYR A 375 -1.24 -13.64 -7.50
CA TYR A 375 -1.30 -13.88 -8.95
C TYR A 375 -2.12 -12.79 -9.63
N ALA A 376 -1.74 -12.39 -10.84
CA ALA A 376 -2.52 -11.43 -11.61
C ALA A 376 -3.50 -12.11 -12.57
N TYR A 377 -4.71 -11.57 -12.62
CA TYR A 377 -5.81 -12.06 -13.44
C TYR A 377 -6.44 -10.93 -14.23
N ARG A 378 -7.22 -11.32 -15.25
CA ARG A 378 -8.17 -10.45 -15.95
C ARG A 378 -9.54 -11.11 -16.00
N VAL A 379 -10.60 -10.33 -15.86
CA VAL A 379 -11.99 -10.77 -16.05
C VAL A 379 -12.81 -9.68 -16.73
N GLY A 380 -13.89 -10.05 -17.43
CA GLY A 380 -14.88 -9.09 -17.92
C GLY A 380 -15.79 -8.58 -16.80
N PHE A 381 -16.36 -7.38 -16.93
CA PHE A 381 -17.31 -6.84 -15.94
C PHE A 381 -18.56 -7.73 -15.75
N ASN A 382 -18.88 -8.54 -16.75
CA ASN A 382 -19.95 -9.54 -16.72
C ASN A 382 -19.54 -10.84 -15.99
N GLY A 383 -18.35 -10.89 -15.37
CA GLY A 383 -17.84 -12.05 -14.63
C GLY A 383 -17.31 -13.18 -15.51
N LYS A 384 -17.36 -13.04 -16.84
CA LYS A 384 -16.89 -14.06 -17.78
C LYS A 384 -15.44 -13.82 -18.21
N GLY A 385 -14.80 -14.90 -18.67
CA GLY A 385 -13.45 -14.82 -19.25
C GLY A 385 -12.33 -14.57 -18.24
N LEU A 386 -12.49 -15.07 -17.01
CA LEU A 386 -11.42 -15.05 -16.00
C LEU A 386 -10.18 -15.77 -16.54
N LYS A 387 -9.05 -15.08 -16.54
CA LYS A 387 -7.78 -15.58 -17.10
C LYS A 387 -6.62 -15.26 -16.17
N LEU A 388 -5.82 -16.27 -15.83
CA LEU A 388 -4.52 -16.13 -15.18
C LEU A 388 -3.50 -15.50 -16.15
N LEU A 389 -2.78 -14.47 -15.69
CA LEU A 389 -1.81 -13.72 -16.50
C LEU A 389 -0.35 -14.03 -16.14
N THR A 390 -0.11 -14.56 -14.94
CA THR A 390 1.21 -14.79 -14.37
C THR A 390 1.35 -16.25 -13.89
N PRO A 391 1.63 -17.21 -14.79
CA PRO A 391 1.61 -18.63 -14.46
C PRO A 391 2.85 -19.14 -13.68
N GLY A 392 3.87 -18.31 -13.46
CA GLY A 392 5.05 -18.69 -12.67
C GLY A 392 4.65 -19.07 -11.23
N LYS A 393 5.26 -20.08 -10.62
CA LYS A 393 4.95 -20.40 -9.22
C LYS A 393 5.70 -19.46 -8.27
N GLY A 394 4.97 -18.62 -7.55
CA GLY A 394 5.54 -17.74 -6.53
C GLY A 394 4.63 -16.58 -6.19
N ASP A 395 5.14 -15.64 -5.40
CA ASP A 395 4.45 -14.41 -5.06
C ASP A 395 4.77 -13.31 -6.09
N HIS A 396 3.75 -12.85 -6.83
CA HIS A 396 3.95 -11.89 -7.92
C HIS A 396 3.76 -10.43 -7.47
N THR A 397 4.56 -9.55 -8.08
CA THR A 397 4.38 -8.10 -8.06
C THR A 397 4.27 -7.59 -9.49
N VAL A 398 3.08 -7.13 -9.86
CA VAL A 398 2.77 -6.70 -11.24
C VAL A 398 2.62 -5.19 -11.34
N ARG A 399 3.18 -4.59 -12.40
CA ARG A 399 3.04 -3.17 -12.74
C ARG A 399 2.79 -2.96 -14.23
N PHE A 400 1.64 -2.38 -14.57
CA PHE A 400 1.28 -2.07 -15.96
C PHE A 400 2.13 -0.93 -16.55
N SER A 401 2.35 -0.99 -17.86
CA SER A 401 2.85 0.13 -18.65
C SER A 401 1.86 1.29 -18.61
N PRO A 402 2.30 2.55 -18.84
CA PRO A 402 1.40 3.72 -18.83
C PRO A 402 0.18 3.58 -19.76
N ASP A 403 0.37 2.98 -20.93
CA ASP A 403 -0.69 2.72 -21.91
C ASP A 403 -1.52 1.45 -21.62
N GLY A 404 -1.09 0.64 -20.65
CA GLY A 404 -1.74 -0.60 -20.25
C GLY A 404 -1.58 -1.77 -21.22
N LYS A 405 -0.72 -1.68 -22.24
CA LYS A 405 -0.52 -2.77 -23.23
C LYS A 405 0.37 -3.90 -22.71
N TYR A 406 1.23 -3.61 -21.75
CA TYR A 406 2.19 -4.54 -21.17
C TYR A 406 2.20 -4.43 -19.65
N PHE A 407 2.82 -5.39 -18.98
CA PHE A 407 3.14 -5.28 -17.56
C PHE A 407 4.49 -5.93 -17.26
N ILE A 408 5.17 -5.38 -16.27
CA ILE A 408 6.31 -6.00 -15.61
C ILE A 408 5.74 -6.97 -14.58
N ASP A 409 6.29 -8.18 -14.54
CA ASP A 409 6.04 -9.18 -13.52
C ASP A 409 7.36 -9.50 -12.80
N ASN A 410 7.34 -9.47 -11.48
CA ASN A 410 8.44 -9.89 -10.62
C ASN A 410 7.90 -10.91 -9.64
N TYR A 411 8.45 -12.12 -9.63
CA TYR A 411 8.00 -13.17 -8.73
C TYR A 411 9.14 -14.00 -8.18
N SER A 412 8.95 -14.47 -6.96
CA SER A 412 9.90 -15.31 -6.22
C SER A 412 9.14 -16.23 -5.26
N GLN A 413 9.86 -17.17 -4.67
CA GLN A 413 9.41 -17.90 -3.48
C GLN A 413 10.38 -17.61 -2.33
N PRO A 414 10.03 -17.91 -1.07
CA PRO A 414 10.95 -17.70 0.05
C PRO A 414 12.31 -18.39 -0.12
N ASN A 415 12.35 -19.46 -0.92
CA ASN A 415 13.53 -20.26 -1.23
C ASN A 415 13.93 -20.28 -2.72
N VAL A 416 13.26 -19.51 -3.58
CA VAL A 416 13.58 -19.43 -5.02
C VAL A 416 13.81 -17.96 -5.38
N PRO A 417 15.00 -17.60 -5.89
CA PRO A 417 15.33 -16.22 -6.27
C PRO A 417 14.36 -15.61 -7.30
N PRO A 418 14.25 -14.28 -7.34
CA PRO A 418 13.28 -13.63 -8.21
C PRO A 418 13.60 -13.75 -9.70
N VAL A 419 12.54 -13.82 -10.49
CA VAL A 419 12.53 -13.73 -11.95
C VAL A 419 11.77 -12.48 -12.35
N TYR A 420 12.32 -11.74 -13.31
CA TYR A 420 11.75 -10.48 -13.81
C TYR A 420 11.35 -10.65 -15.27
N GLU A 421 10.08 -10.42 -15.58
CA GLU A 421 9.52 -10.61 -16.91
C GLU A 421 8.78 -9.36 -17.38
N VAL A 422 8.67 -9.21 -18.70
CA VAL A 422 7.66 -8.34 -19.33
C VAL A 422 6.68 -9.23 -20.05
N ARG A 423 5.39 -9.00 -19.80
CA ARG A 423 4.28 -9.71 -20.43
C ARG A 423 3.35 -8.71 -21.13
N SER A 424 2.65 -9.15 -22.15
CA SER A 424 1.53 -8.39 -22.71
C SER A 424 0.36 -8.35 -21.73
N ALA A 425 -0.57 -7.42 -21.90
CA ALA A 425 -1.81 -7.39 -21.12
C ALA A 425 -2.66 -8.66 -21.28
N SER A 426 -2.42 -9.49 -22.29
CA SER A 426 -3.08 -10.80 -22.43
C SER A 426 -2.39 -11.94 -21.67
N GLY A 427 -1.27 -11.65 -20.99
CA GLY A 427 -0.46 -12.62 -20.23
C GLY A 427 0.66 -13.29 -21.04
N LYS A 428 0.83 -12.95 -22.33
CA LYS A 428 1.89 -13.53 -23.18
C LYS A 428 3.25 -13.03 -22.72
N LEU A 429 4.20 -13.94 -22.49
CA LEU A 429 5.60 -13.58 -22.20
C LEU A 429 6.22 -12.87 -23.41
N MET A 430 6.75 -11.67 -23.18
CA MET A 430 7.47 -10.89 -24.19
C MET A 430 8.98 -11.10 -24.07
N ILE A 431 9.49 -11.06 -22.83
CA ILE A 431 10.91 -11.31 -22.52
C ILE A 431 11.07 -11.63 -21.03
N THR A 432 12.04 -12.47 -20.69
CA THR A 432 12.64 -12.52 -19.35
C THR A 432 13.73 -11.45 -19.27
N LEU A 433 13.51 -10.41 -18.47
CA LEU A 433 14.48 -9.34 -18.30
C LEU A 433 15.76 -9.89 -17.68
N GLU A 434 15.63 -10.54 -16.53
CA GLU A 434 16.73 -11.12 -15.77
C GLU A 434 16.21 -12.25 -14.85
N LYS A 435 17.10 -13.16 -14.46
CA LYS A 435 16.93 -14.09 -13.34
C LYS A 435 17.99 -13.77 -12.31
N THR A 436 17.61 -13.64 -11.04
CA THR A 436 18.60 -13.39 -9.98
C THR A 436 19.48 -14.61 -9.77
N ASP A 437 20.78 -14.37 -9.75
CA ASP A 437 21.80 -15.37 -9.43
C ASP A 437 22.29 -15.11 -8.00
N ILE A 438 22.18 -16.14 -7.15
CA ILE A 438 22.61 -16.11 -5.75
C ILE A 438 23.80 -17.03 -5.49
N SER A 439 24.49 -17.52 -6.52
CA SER A 439 25.57 -18.51 -6.39
C SER A 439 26.67 -18.03 -5.43
N ALA A 440 27.09 -16.77 -5.56
CA ALA A 440 28.07 -16.16 -4.66
C ALA A 440 27.56 -16.06 -3.22
N LEU A 441 26.26 -15.78 -3.03
CA LEU A 441 25.65 -15.78 -1.69
C LEU A 441 25.60 -17.18 -1.09
N THR A 442 25.17 -18.19 -1.85
CA THR A 442 25.13 -19.58 -1.38
C THR A 442 26.52 -20.13 -1.05
N ALA A 443 27.55 -19.71 -1.79
CA ALA A 443 28.94 -20.09 -1.53
C ALA A 443 29.45 -19.62 -0.15
N THR A 444 28.85 -18.57 0.43
CA THR A 444 29.14 -18.15 1.81
C THR A 444 28.54 -19.09 2.87
N GLY A 445 27.84 -20.15 2.47
CA GLY A 445 27.05 -21.00 3.35
C GLY A 445 25.72 -20.38 3.76
N TRP A 446 25.23 -19.36 3.05
CA TRP A 446 23.86 -18.87 3.24
C TRP A 446 22.87 -19.96 2.82
N LYS A 447 21.81 -20.13 3.62
CA LYS A 447 20.71 -21.04 3.33
C LYS A 447 19.40 -20.27 3.29
N ALA A 448 18.56 -20.57 2.29
CA ALA A 448 17.21 -20.05 2.23
C ALA A 448 16.34 -20.63 3.37
N PRO A 449 15.34 -19.89 3.86
CA PRO A 449 14.34 -20.46 4.75
C PRO A 449 13.58 -21.59 4.07
N ALA A 450 13.26 -22.65 4.82
CA ALA A 450 12.41 -23.73 4.34
C ALA A 450 10.94 -23.35 4.57
N PRO A 451 10.10 -23.26 3.52
CA PRO A 451 8.66 -23.15 3.69
C PRO A 451 8.10 -24.43 4.31
N PHE A 452 7.18 -24.29 5.27
CA PHE A 452 6.46 -25.42 5.84
C PHE A 452 4.98 -25.07 6.03
N LYS A 453 4.16 -26.09 6.26
CA LYS A 453 2.81 -25.93 6.76
C LYS A 453 2.52 -26.92 7.87
N VAL A 454 1.72 -26.51 8.84
CA VAL A 454 1.20 -27.34 9.93
C VAL A 454 -0.31 -27.20 10.01
N LYS A 455 -0.98 -28.11 10.71
CA LYS A 455 -2.41 -27.97 11.01
C LYS A 455 -2.63 -27.07 12.22
N SER A 456 -3.73 -26.32 12.21
CA SER A 456 -4.25 -25.66 13.42
C SER A 456 -4.57 -26.69 14.50
N ALA A 457 -4.68 -26.24 15.75
CA ALA A 457 -4.95 -27.12 16.90
C ALA A 457 -6.24 -27.95 16.75
N ASP A 458 -7.23 -27.45 16.00
CA ASP A 458 -8.49 -28.14 15.69
C ASP A 458 -8.48 -28.87 14.32
N ASN A 459 -7.32 -28.99 13.68
CA ASN A 459 -7.09 -29.61 12.37
C ASN A 459 -7.84 -29.00 11.17
N LYS A 460 -8.50 -27.83 11.34
CA LYS A 460 -9.29 -27.21 10.28
C LYS A 460 -8.46 -26.43 9.25
N TRP A 461 -7.39 -25.78 9.68
CA TRP A 461 -6.66 -24.82 8.84
C TRP A 461 -5.21 -25.24 8.61
N ASP A 462 -4.73 -25.04 7.39
CA ASP A 462 -3.30 -25.10 7.09
C ASP A 462 -2.66 -23.76 7.49
N LEU A 463 -1.71 -23.79 8.43
CA LEU A 463 -0.90 -22.64 8.86
C LEU A 463 0.45 -22.72 8.17
N TYR A 464 0.81 -21.69 7.41
CA TYR A 464 2.07 -21.66 6.66
C TYR A 464 3.12 -20.84 7.41
N GLY A 465 4.37 -21.30 7.34
CA GLY A 465 5.49 -20.64 8.01
C GLY A 465 6.80 -20.80 7.25
N LEU A 466 7.82 -20.12 7.76
CA LEU A 466 9.20 -20.19 7.28
C LEU A 466 10.09 -20.68 8.42
N MET A 467 10.88 -21.73 8.16
CA MET A 467 11.84 -22.28 9.09
C MET A 467 13.24 -21.82 8.70
N PHE A 468 13.91 -21.08 9.59
CA PHE A 468 15.31 -20.70 9.44
C PHE A 468 16.15 -21.65 10.27
N THR A 469 16.90 -22.54 9.63
CA THR A 469 17.74 -23.51 10.32
C THR A 469 19.18 -23.02 10.43
N PRO A 470 19.92 -23.42 11.49
CA PRO A 470 21.36 -23.34 11.51
C PRO A 470 22.00 -23.89 10.23
N ASN A 471 23.12 -23.29 9.82
CA ASN A 471 23.85 -23.74 8.62
C ASN A 471 24.25 -25.22 8.69
N LYS A 472 24.50 -25.74 9.89
CA LYS A 472 24.80 -27.16 10.15
C LYS A 472 23.89 -27.67 11.26
N MET A 473 23.05 -28.64 10.93
CA MET A 473 22.19 -29.36 11.86
C MET A 473 22.83 -30.72 12.16
N GLU A 474 22.90 -31.08 13.44
CA GLU A 474 23.42 -32.37 13.91
C GLU A 474 22.25 -33.26 14.33
N THR A 475 22.21 -34.51 13.85
CA THR A 475 21.19 -35.49 14.23
C THR A 475 21.22 -35.75 15.74
N GLY A 476 20.05 -35.76 16.39
CA GLY A 476 19.92 -35.97 17.84
C GLY A 476 20.14 -34.73 18.70
N LYS A 477 20.63 -33.62 18.14
CA LYS A 477 20.83 -32.37 18.87
C LYS A 477 19.58 -31.50 18.90
N LYS A 478 19.28 -30.94 20.07
CA LYS A 478 18.21 -29.94 20.25
C LYS A 478 18.79 -28.54 20.06
N TYR A 479 18.04 -27.69 19.38
CA TYR A 479 18.39 -26.28 19.16
C TYR A 479 17.30 -25.38 19.76
N PRO A 480 17.65 -24.22 20.33
CA PRO A 480 16.66 -23.26 20.77
C PRO A 480 15.87 -22.72 19.57
N VAL A 481 14.56 -22.56 19.74
CA VAL A 481 13.68 -21.99 18.73
C VAL A 481 13.40 -20.53 19.09
N ILE A 482 13.59 -19.65 18.12
CA ILE A 482 13.15 -18.26 18.17
C ILE A 482 11.94 -18.17 17.25
N VAL A 483 10.77 -17.92 17.83
CA VAL A 483 9.50 -17.77 17.09
C VAL A 483 9.26 -16.31 16.79
#